data_AF-A0A1M5BIZ3-F1
#
_entry.id   AF-A0A1M5BIZ3-F1
#
_cell.length_a   1.000
_cell.length_b   1.000
_cell.length_c   1.000
_cell.angle_alpha   90.00
_cell.angle_beta   90.00
_cell.angle_gamma   90.00
#
_symmetry.space_group_name_H-M   'P 1'
#
loop_
_entity.id
_entity.type
_entity.pdbx_description
1 polymer ?
#
loop_
_entity_poly.entity_id
_entity_poly.type
_entity_poly.pdbx_seq_one_letter_code
_entity_poly.pdbx_strand_id
1 'polypeptide(L)'
;MRRWQDTGTLIYLRSELSFSEAQNVIITGKLSGGDQETKMNKLFLTKADNEIVLQKLKSRHRAQWKDSLFENSKGLLRDTLQAILYDRQRGWPYFHKNVGKGYFQFSEPIFIRNGRYALLTLIHMVGDSAGYNLLFVYKKEGADWKRYIMMPLGAW
;
A
#
# COMPACT_ATOMS: atom_id res chain seq x y z
N MET A 1 -8.12 15.04 1.05
CA MET A 1 -7.11 14.24 1.76
C MET A 1 -5.79 15.03 1.80
N ARG A 2 -5.70 16.02 2.69
CA ARG A 2 -4.53 16.89 2.94
C ARG A 2 -4.09 16.70 4.40
N ARG A 3 -3.48 15.56 4.74
CA ARG A 3 -2.97 15.33 6.12
C ARG A 3 -1.52 14.84 6.19
N TRP A 4 -0.93 14.42 5.07
CA TRP A 4 0.45 13.92 5.06
C TRP A 4 1.48 15.03 4.87
N GLN A 5 1.10 16.11 4.17
CA GLN A 5 1.97 17.26 3.95
C GLN A 5 2.33 17.98 5.27
N ASP A 6 1.52 17.81 6.31
CA ASP A 6 1.75 18.41 7.63
C ASP A 6 2.63 17.53 8.55
N THR A 7 3.05 16.34 8.09
CA THR A 7 3.71 15.32 8.93
C THR A 7 5.23 15.18 8.74
N GLY A 8 5.84 15.95 7.85
CA GLY A 8 7.26 15.86 7.51
C GLY A 8 7.55 14.92 6.34
N THR A 9 8.76 14.36 6.28
CA THR A 9 9.22 13.45 5.22
C THR A 9 8.45 12.12 5.24
N LEU A 10 8.00 11.66 4.07
CA LEU A 10 7.31 10.37 3.92
C LEU A 10 8.31 9.22 4.09
N ILE A 11 8.11 8.38 5.10
CA ILE A 11 8.95 7.20 5.34
C ILE A 11 8.28 5.96 4.76
N TYR A 12 8.98 5.17 3.97
CA TYR A 12 8.46 3.91 3.45
C TYR A 12 9.50 2.79 3.47
N LEU A 13 9.04 1.55 3.59
CA LEU A 13 9.92 0.39 3.44
C LEU A 13 10.28 0.18 1.97
N ARG A 14 11.57 -0.01 1.70
CA ARG A 14 12.07 -0.29 0.35
C ARG A 14 11.69 -1.67 -0.15
N SER A 15 11.37 -2.60 0.74
CA SER A 15 10.85 -3.92 0.35
C SER A 15 9.37 -3.81 -0.04
N GLU A 16 9.02 -4.39 -1.19
CA GLU A 16 7.63 -4.51 -1.63
C GLU A 16 6.72 -5.18 -0.60
N LEU A 17 5.47 -4.72 -0.51
CA LEU A 17 4.40 -5.43 0.20
C LEU A 17 3.85 -6.58 -0.65
N SER A 18 3.81 -7.78 -0.07
CA SER A 18 3.08 -8.90 -0.65
C SER A 18 1.57 -8.65 -0.63
N PHE A 19 0.89 -9.03 -1.71
CA PHE A 19 -0.58 -9.03 -1.79
C PHE A 19 -1.24 -10.21 -1.04
N SER A 20 -0.49 -11.05 -0.32
CA SER A 20 -1.01 -12.25 0.35
C SER A 20 -2.24 -11.98 1.22
N GLU A 21 -2.30 -10.83 1.89
CA GLU A 21 -3.46 -10.45 2.72
C GLU A 21 -4.67 -10.00 1.89
N ALA A 22 -4.45 -9.39 0.72
CA ALA A 22 -5.50 -8.97 -0.21
C ALA A 22 -5.98 -10.11 -1.12
N GLN A 23 -5.20 -11.20 -1.23
CA GLN A 23 -5.43 -12.28 -2.18
C GLN A 23 -6.82 -12.88 -2.03
N ASN A 24 -7.28 -13.14 -0.81
CA ASN A 24 -8.60 -13.72 -0.58
C ASN A 24 -9.71 -12.80 -1.11
N VAL A 25 -9.59 -11.50 -0.87
CA VAL A 25 -10.60 -10.52 -1.32
C VAL A 25 -10.57 -10.39 -2.83
N ILE A 26 -9.38 -10.31 -3.43
CA ILE A 26 -9.23 -10.20 -4.88
C ILE A 26 -9.78 -11.45 -5.59
N ILE A 27 -9.48 -12.65 -5.08
CA ILE A 27 -9.96 -13.91 -5.68
C ILE A 27 -11.49 -14.04 -5.64
N THR A 28 -12.17 -13.47 -4.65
CA THR A 28 -13.65 -13.43 -4.65
C THR A 28 -14.22 -12.70 -5.86
N GLY A 29 -13.42 -11.83 -6.50
CA GLY A 29 -13.76 -11.08 -7.69
C GLY A 29 -14.76 -9.95 -7.47
N LYS A 30 -15.14 -9.65 -6.22
CA LYS A 30 -16.11 -8.60 -5.88
C LYS A 30 -15.45 -7.56 -4.99
N LEU A 31 -15.03 -6.45 -5.60
CA LEU A 31 -14.43 -5.34 -4.87
C LEU A 31 -15.46 -4.23 -4.68
N SER A 32 -15.56 -3.69 -3.47
CA SER A 32 -16.43 -2.55 -3.17
C SER A 32 -15.82 -1.65 -2.11
N GLY A 33 -15.97 -0.33 -2.28
CA GLY A 33 -15.47 0.65 -1.31
C GLY A 33 -15.67 2.07 -1.80
N GLY A 34 -15.26 3.03 -0.97
CA GLY A 34 -15.45 4.46 -1.25
C GLY A 34 -14.39 5.03 -2.19
N ASP A 35 -14.76 6.00 -3.03
CA ASP A 35 -13.82 6.81 -3.81
C ASP A 35 -13.29 8.03 -3.04
N GLN A 36 -12.74 9.02 -3.75
CA GLN A 36 -12.23 10.27 -3.16
C GLN A 36 -13.32 11.15 -2.56
N GLU A 37 -14.56 11.04 -3.06
CA GLU A 37 -15.74 11.78 -2.62
C GLU A 37 -16.63 10.95 -1.67
N THR A 38 -16.13 9.80 -1.21
CA THR A 38 -16.84 8.83 -0.36
C THR A 38 -18.02 8.11 -1.04
N LYS A 39 -18.18 8.24 -2.37
CA LYS A 39 -19.19 7.48 -3.11
C LYS A 39 -18.78 6.02 -3.19
N MET A 40 -19.73 5.14 -2.95
CA MET A 40 -19.51 3.70 -2.98
C MET A 40 -19.46 3.19 -4.43
N ASN A 41 -18.31 2.63 -4.80
CA ASN A 41 -18.11 2.00 -6.10
C ASN A 41 -17.98 0.49 -5.97
N LYS A 42 -18.28 -0.21 -7.07
CA LYS A 42 -18.10 -1.65 -7.20
C LYS A 42 -17.27 -1.97 -8.44
N LEU A 43 -16.43 -2.99 -8.33
CA LEU A 43 -15.70 -3.57 -9.45
C LEU A 43 -15.79 -5.09 -9.36
N PHE A 44 -16.41 -5.69 -10.37
CA PHE A 44 -16.45 -7.14 -10.54
C PHE A 44 -15.27 -7.55 -11.42
N LEU A 45 -14.33 -8.33 -10.87
CA LEU A 45 -13.19 -8.86 -11.61
C LEU A 45 -13.64 -10.00 -12.52
N THR A 46 -13.18 -9.96 -13.75
CA THR A 46 -13.38 -11.05 -14.72
C THR A 46 -12.39 -12.19 -14.45
N LYS A 47 -12.60 -13.33 -15.10
CA LYS A 47 -11.64 -14.45 -15.06
C LYS A 47 -10.24 -14.02 -15.52
N ALA A 48 -10.16 -13.23 -16.60
CA ALA A 48 -8.90 -12.69 -17.11
C ALA A 48 -8.22 -11.74 -16.11
N ASP A 49 -8.98 -10.89 -15.42
CA ASP A 49 -8.45 -10.02 -14.36
C ASP A 49 -7.80 -10.87 -13.24
N ASN A 50 -8.48 -11.94 -12.82
CA ASN A 50 -7.98 -12.85 -11.78
C ASN A 50 -6.72 -13.61 -12.22
N GLU A 51 -6.65 -14.06 -13.46
CA GLU A 51 -5.47 -14.73 -14.01
C GLU A 51 -4.24 -13.82 -14.00
N ILE A 52 -4.39 -12.56 -14.40
CA ILE A 52 -3.32 -11.55 -14.33
C ILE A 52 -2.84 -11.36 -12.89
N VAL A 53 -3.78 -11.19 -11.94
CA VAL A 53 -3.41 -11.04 -10.53
C VAL A 53 -2.67 -12.27 -10.03
N LEU A 54 -3.21 -13.47 -10.23
CA LEU A 54 -2.59 -14.72 -9.79
C LEU A 54 -1.20 -14.93 -10.40
N GLN A 55 -1.00 -14.56 -11.66
CA GLN A 55 0.32 -14.61 -12.29
C GLN A 55 1.31 -13.66 -11.59
N LYS A 56 0.88 -12.43 -11.29
CA LYS A 56 1.71 -11.46 -10.56
C LYS A 56 2.03 -11.92 -9.14
N LEU A 57 1.08 -12.56 -8.45
CA LEU A 57 1.33 -13.15 -7.12
C LEU A 57 2.35 -14.30 -7.16
N LYS A 58 2.39 -15.05 -8.26
CA LYS A 58 3.35 -16.15 -8.45
C LYS A 58 4.74 -15.66 -8.85
N SER A 59 4.84 -14.55 -9.58
CA SER A 59 6.13 -13.95 -9.94
C SER A 59 6.77 -13.35 -8.70
N ARG A 60 7.63 -14.13 -8.02
CA ARG A 60 8.42 -13.68 -6.86
C ARG A 60 9.48 -12.68 -7.29
N HIS A 61 9.09 -11.46 -7.61
CA HIS A 61 10.03 -10.36 -7.74
C HIS A 61 10.26 -9.77 -6.35
N ARG A 62 11.50 -9.86 -5.85
CA ARG A 62 11.95 -9.10 -4.67
C ARG A 62 12.31 -7.69 -5.13
N ALA A 63 11.34 -6.97 -5.69
CA ALA A 63 11.58 -5.60 -6.11
C ALA A 63 11.91 -4.76 -4.87
N GLN A 64 12.98 -3.98 -4.98
CA GLN A 64 13.30 -2.95 -4.01
C GLN A 64 12.97 -1.61 -4.62
N TRP A 65 12.12 -0.86 -3.94
CA TRP A 65 11.90 0.53 -4.26
C TRP A 65 13.22 1.30 -4.14
N LYS A 66 13.46 2.19 -5.09
CA LYS A 66 14.56 3.16 -4.99
C LYS A 66 14.36 4.02 -3.76
N ASP A 67 15.44 4.57 -3.23
CA ASP A 67 15.32 5.65 -2.27
C ASP A 67 14.72 6.90 -2.95
N SER A 68 14.06 7.75 -2.16
CA SER A 68 13.37 8.95 -2.64
C SER A 68 12.41 8.69 -3.83
N LEU A 69 11.61 7.63 -3.73
CA LEU A 69 10.63 7.25 -4.76
C LEU A 69 9.62 8.36 -5.05
N PHE A 70 9.27 9.11 -4.01
CA PHE A 70 8.42 10.30 -4.09
C PHE A 70 9.20 11.54 -3.66
N GLU A 71 8.73 12.70 -4.08
CA GLU A 71 9.22 13.97 -3.54
C GLU A 71 9.04 14.01 -2.02
N ASN A 72 10.06 14.51 -1.30
CA ASN A 72 10.10 14.55 0.16
C ASN A 72 9.82 13.18 0.81
N SER A 73 10.44 12.12 0.29
CA SER A 73 10.36 10.77 0.86
C SER A 73 11.72 10.14 1.12
N LYS A 74 11.75 9.20 2.06
CA LYS A 74 12.92 8.41 2.46
C LYS A 74 12.56 6.93 2.54
N GLY A 75 13.29 6.13 1.77
CA GLY A 75 13.21 4.68 1.80
C GLY A 75 14.02 4.10 2.94
N LEU A 76 13.38 3.31 3.79
CA LEU A 76 13.98 2.57 4.90
C LEU A 76 14.17 1.09 4.51
N LEU A 77 15.33 0.53 4.84
CA LEU A 77 15.55 -0.91 4.69
C LEU A 77 14.82 -1.67 5.80
N ARG A 78 14.33 -2.87 5.48
CA ARG A 78 13.62 -3.73 6.44
C ARG A 78 14.45 -4.02 7.68
N ASP A 79 15.74 -4.34 7.50
CA ASP A 79 16.63 -4.68 8.61
C ASP A 79 16.89 -3.47 9.52
N THR A 80 16.98 -2.26 8.94
CA THR A 80 17.07 -1.01 9.72
C THR A 80 15.82 -0.77 10.55
N LEU A 81 14.63 -0.98 9.96
CA LEU A 81 13.38 -0.87 10.71
C LEU A 81 13.34 -1.89 11.85
N GLN A 82 13.68 -3.16 11.59
CA GLN A 82 13.69 -4.21 12.60
C GLN A 82 14.67 -3.89 13.74
N ALA A 83 15.88 -3.42 13.42
CA ALA A 83 16.85 -3.02 14.43
C ALA A 83 16.31 -1.91 15.35
N ILE A 84 15.55 -0.95 14.81
CA ILE A 84 14.91 0.11 15.61
C ILE A 84 13.75 -0.46 16.44
N LEU A 85 12.83 -1.20 15.82
CA LEU A 85 11.60 -1.64 16.47
C LEU A 85 11.81 -2.77 17.48
N TYR A 86 12.86 -3.58 17.34
CA TYR A 86 13.21 -4.65 18.27
C TYR A 86 14.16 -4.20 19.38
N ASP A 87 14.61 -2.95 19.37
CA ASP A 87 15.26 -2.34 20.53
C ASP A 87 14.23 -2.19 21.66
N ARG A 88 14.33 -3.08 22.65
CA ARG A 88 13.43 -3.14 23.82
C ARG A 88 13.48 -1.88 24.69
N GLN A 89 14.54 -1.08 24.61
CA GLN A 89 14.68 0.15 25.38
C GLN A 89 14.12 1.35 24.62
N ARG A 90 14.26 1.38 23.29
CA ARG A 90 14.03 2.58 22.48
C ARG A 90 12.83 2.50 21.54
N GLY A 91 12.69 1.41 20.79
CA GLY A 91 11.56 1.08 19.92
C GLY A 91 10.92 2.24 19.14
N TRP A 92 9.60 2.27 19.16
CA TRP A 92 8.76 3.32 18.56
C TRP A 92 9.03 4.75 19.08
N PRO A 93 9.27 4.99 20.39
CA PRO A 93 9.68 6.30 20.87
C PRO A 93 10.90 6.86 20.12
N TYR A 94 11.91 6.04 19.85
CA TYR A 94 13.05 6.44 19.04
C TYR A 94 12.70 6.67 17.58
N PHE A 95 11.87 5.80 16.99
CA PHE A 95 11.39 5.99 15.61
C PHE A 95 10.67 7.33 15.45
N HIS A 96 9.74 7.66 16.34
CA HIS A 96 8.98 8.91 16.32
C HIS A 96 9.81 10.17 16.55
N LYS A 97 10.90 10.05 17.30
CA LYS A 97 11.82 11.16 17.58
C LYS A 97 12.82 11.39 16.45
N ASN A 98 13.31 10.34 15.79
CA ASN A 98 14.48 10.43 14.90
C ASN A 98 14.23 10.03 13.44
N VAL A 99 13.13 9.34 13.14
CA VAL A 99 12.86 8.81 11.79
C VAL A 99 11.61 9.42 11.17
N GLY A 100 10.46 9.30 11.81
CA GLY A 100 9.19 9.80 11.28
C GLY A 100 8.01 9.43 12.16
N LYS A 101 6.80 9.91 11.85
CA LYS A 101 5.57 9.64 12.62
C LYS A 101 4.91 8.28 12.33
N GLY A 102 5.44 7.57 11.36
CA GLY A 102 4.95 6.30 10.89
C GLY A 102 5.75 5.88 9.65
N TYR A 103 5.44 4.71 9.12
CA TYR A 103 5.99 4.28 7.84
C TYR A 103 4.94 3.60 6.97
N PHE A 104 5.20 3.60 5.68
CA PHE A 104 4.39 2.93 4.69
C PHE A 104 5.06 1.67 4.15
N GLN A 105 4.26 0.73 3.71
CA GLN A 105 4.68 -0.33 2.79
C GLN A 105 3.64 -0.43 1.69
N PHE A 106 4.07 -0.57 0.44
CA PHE A 106 3.17 -0.66 -0.70
C PHE A 106 3.61 -1.76 -1.65
N SER A 107 2.64 -2.36 -2.32
CA SER A 107 2.88 -3.39 -3.34
C SER A 107 3.21 -2.77 -4.69
N GLU A 108 3.68 -3.58 -5.64
CA GLU A 108 3.68 -3.15 -7.02
C GLU A 108 2.23 -3.01 -7.55
N PRO A 109 1.93 -1.99 -8.37
CA PRO A 109 0.61 -1.89 -9.00
C PRO A 109 0.36 -3.07 -9.95
N ILE A 110 -0.79 -3.74 -9.81
CA ILE A 110 -1.25 -4.75 -10.76
C ILE A 110 -2.25 -4.10 -11.71
N PHE A 111 -1.86 -3.99 -12.98
CA PHE A 111 -2.70 -3.42 -14.03
C PHE A 111 -3.59 -4.49 -14.67
N ILE A 112 -4.89 -4.20 -14.77
CA ILE A 112 -5.88 -5.07 -15.41
C ILE A 112 -6.66 -4.30 -16.48
N ARG A 113 -7.35 -5.04 -17.36
CA ARG A 113 -8.14 -4.51 -18.48
C ARG A 113 -7.35 -3.52 -19.33
N ASN A 114 -6.20 -3.97 -19.82
CA ASN A 114 -5.29 -3.18 -20.66
C ASN A 114 -4.86 -1.86 -19.99
N GLY A 115 -4.63 -1.89 -18.68
CA GLY A 115 -4.19 -0.72 -17.91
C GLY A 115 -5.30 0.29 -17.61
N ARG A 116 -6.58 -0.07 -17.76
CA ARG A 116 -7.69 0.78 -17.36
C ARG A 116 -7.85 0.86 -15.83
N TYR A 117 -7.49 -0.20 -15.12
CA TYR A 117 -7.51 -0.25 -13.66
C TYR A 117 -6.15 -0.69 -13.12
N ALA A 118 -5.79 -0.18 -11.94
CA ALA A 118 -4.61 -0.58 -11.18
C ALA A 118 -5.02 -0.94 -9.75
N LEU A 119 -4.59 -2.11 -9.29
CA LEU A 119 -4.77 -2.58 -7.91
C LEU A 119 -3.48 -2.37 -7.14
N LEU A 120 -3.58 -1.85 -5.90
CA LEU A 120 -2.44 -1.54 -5.04
C LEU A 120 -2.82 -1.83 -3.58
N THR A 121 -1.98 -2.54 -2.84
CA THR A 121 -2.11 -2.63 -1.39
C THR A 121 -1.16 -1.66 -0.70
N LEU A 122 -1.60 -1.13 0.43
CA LEU A 122 -0.83 -0.21 1.24
C LEU A 122 -1.04 -0.54 2.71
N ILE A 123 0.07 -0.65 3.41
CA ILE A 123 0.15 -0.65 4.86
C ILE A 123 0.64 0.72 5.31
N HIS A 124 0.00 1.26 6.34
CA HIS A 124 0.50 2.41 7.07
C HIS A 124 0.56 2.07 8.56
N MET A 125 1.76 2.13 9.13
CA MET A 125 2.01 1.87 10.55
C MET A 125 2.34 3.17 11.26
N VAL A 126 1.66 3.45 12.37
CA VAL A 126 1.89 4.62 13.24
C VAL A 126 2.31 4.24 14.65
N GLY A 127 2.36 2.94 14.96
CA GLY A 127 2.72 2.40 16.27
C GLY A 127 2.88 0.88 16.23
N ASP A 128 3.15 0.30 17.38
CA ASP A 128 3.34 -1.14 17.59
C ASP A 128 2.07 -1.95 17.35
N SER A 129 0.92 -1.41 17.73
CA SER A 129 -0.40 -1.97 17.52
C SER A 129 -1.35 -0.91 16.94
N ALA A 130 -0.85 -0.12 16.00
CA ALA A 130 -1.62 0.93 15.36
C ALA A 130 -1.24 1.04 13.89
N GLY A 131 -2.14 0.59 13.02
CA GLY A 131 -1.95 0.70 11.58
C GLY A 131 -3.18 0.35 10.76
N TYR A 132 -3.07 0.60 9.46
CA TYR A 132 -4.09 0.28 8.48
C TYR A 132 -3.51 -0.56 7.36
N ASN A 133 -4.29 -1.53 6.91
CA ASN A 133 -4.05 -2.28 5.69
C ASN A 133 -5.18 -1.99 4.69
N LEU A 134 -4.84 -1.45 3.53
CA LEU A 134 -5.79 -0.91 2.56
C LEU A 134 -5.55 -1.53 1.19
N LEU A 135 -6.63 -1.94 0.52
CA LEU A 135 -6.64 -2.18 -0.92
C LEU A 135 -7.19 -0.93 -1.62
N PHE A 136 -6.45 -0.47 -2.61
CA PHE A 136 -6.87 0.57 -3.52
C PHE A 136 -7.10 0.01 -4.92
N VAL A 137 -8.16 0.49 -5.57
CA VAL A 137 -8.33 0.39 -7.01
C VAL A 137 -8.30 1.80 -7.57
N TYR A 138 -7.37 2.05 -8.48
CA TYR A 138 -7.35 3.25 -9.30
C TYR A 138 -7.94 2.94 -10.66
N LYS A 139 -8.67 3.90 -11.21
CA LYS A 139 -9.24 3.85 -12.56
C LYS A 139 -8.61 5.00 -13.36
N LYS A 140 -8.13 4.68 -14.55
CA LYS A 140 -7.62 5.66 -15.48
C LYS A 140 -8.77 6.41 -16.15
N GLU A 141 -8.75 7.74 -16.07
CA GLU A 141 -9.72 8.65 -16.69
C GLU A 141 -8.96 9.69 -17.50
N GLY A 142 -8.86 9.48 -18.82
CA GLY A 142 -7.98 10.27 -19.66
C GLY A 142 -6.50 10.02 -19.32
N ALA A 143 -5.77 11.09 -19.00
CA ALA A 143 -4.38 11.02 -18.57
C ALA A 143 -4.22 10.68 -17.08
N ASP A 144 -5.27 10.87 -16.28
CA ASP A 144 -5.18 10.84 -14.82
C ASP A 144 -5.60 9.52 -14.22
N TRP A 145 -5.02 9.21 -13.06
CA TRP A 145 -5.44 8.10 -12.21
C TRP A 145 -6.28 8.63 -11.06
N LYS A 146 -7.52 8.17 -10.97
CA LYS A 146 -8.40 8.50 -9.85
C LYS A 146 -8.64 7.28 -8.99
N ARG A 147 -8.63 7.49 -7.67
CA ARG A 147 -8.98 6.43 -6.72
C ARG A 147 -10.46 6.11 -6.88
N TYR A 148 -10.73 4.91 -7.35
CA TYR A 148 -12.06 4.41 -7.64
C TYR A 148 -12.64 3.61 -6.46
N ILE A 149 -11.81 2.78 -5.81
CA ILE A 149 -12.17 2.04 -4.60
C ILE A 149 -11.04 2.21 -3.58
N MET A 150 -11.41 2.44 -2.34
CA MET A 150 -10.59 2.23 -1.14
C MET A 150 -11.35 1.27 -0.23
N MET A 151 -10.69 0.21 0.19
CA MET A 151 -11.28 -0.81 1.04
C MET A 151 -10.30 -1.22 2.13
N PRO A 152 -10.72 -1.22 3.41
CA PRO A 152 -9.90 -1.75 4.49
C PRO A 152 -9.81 -3.28 4.38
N LEU A 153 -8.59 -3.80 4.49
CA LEU A 153 -8.30 -5.23 4.63
C LEU A 153 -8.13 -5.65 6.09
N GLY A 154 -7.83 -4.68 6.97
CA GLY A 154 -7.66 -4.87 8.39
C GLY A 154 -7.05 -3.63 9.05
N ALA A 155 -7.02 -3.65 10.38
CA ALA A 155 -6.27 -2.72 11.21
C ALA A 155 -5.41 -3.51 12.20
N TRP A 156 -4.26 -2.95 12.57
CA TRP A 156 -3.41 -3.46 13.65
C TRP A 156 -3.54 -2.56 14.86
#